data_AF-F5RKB6-F1
#
_entry.id   AF-F5RKB6-F1
#
_cell.length_a   1.000
_cell.length_b   1.000
_cell.length_c   1.000
_cell.angle_alpha   90.00
_cell.angle_beta   90.00
_cell.angle_gamma   90.00
#
_symmetry.space_group_name_H-M   'P 1'
#
loop_
_entity.id
_entity.type
_entity.pdbx_description
1 polymer ?
#
loop_
_entity_poly.entity_id
_entity_poly.type
_entity_poly.pdbx_seq_one_letter_code
_entity_poly.pdbx_strand_id
1 'polypeptide(L)'
;MTLHEPLLSGGILTPKDELSLQDLYQACLLGGKKNPYLKASEWGWQIDPQGLRLVLNRYYDRWQKPLFIVENGLGAKDVLVSDGAGGMTVEDDYRIAYLSDHLVQVEEAIADGVPVMGYTTWGCIDLVSASTAQMSKRYGFIYVDRNDDGTGTLARYRKKSFHWYKDVIATNGECLKR
;
A
#
# COMPACT_ATOMS: atom_id res chain seq x y z
N MET A 1 11.68 -18.63 -12.06
CA MET A 1 12.42 -18.12 -10.87
C MET A 1 11.64 -18.32 -9.57
N THR A 2 10.32 -18.57 -9.61
CA THR A 2 9.43 -18.81 -8.45
C THR A 2 9.37 -20.25 -7.92
N LEU A 3 9.98 -21.24 -8.59
CA LEU A 3 9.80 -22.67 -8.24
C LEU A 3 10.82 -23.24 -7.23
N HIS A 4 11.86 -22.48 -6.90
CA HIS A 4 12.99 -22.93 -6.07
C HIS A 4 13.06 -22.25 -4.69
N GLU A 5 12.24 -21.25 -4.42
CA GLU A 5 12.25 -20.49 -3.16
C GLU A 5 10.91 -20.66 -2.43
N PRO A 6 10.90 -20.73 -1.08
CA PRO A 6 9.67 -20.79 -0.29
C PRO A 6 8.76 -19.60 -0.57
N LEU A 7 7.44 -19.85 -0.63
CA LEU A 7 6.45 -18.81 -0.81
C LEU A 7 6.39 -17.95 0.45
N LEU A 8 6.50 -16.63 0.25
CA LEU A 8 6.36 -15.66 1.32
C LEU A 8 4.98 -15.00 1.19
N SER A 9 4.04 -15.45 2.02
CA SER A 9 2.69 -14.88 2.11
C SER A 9 2.58 -14.09 3.40
N GLY A 10 2.84 -12.79 3.31
CA GLY A 10 2.75 -11.87 4.44
C GLY A 10 3.66 -12.26 5.61
N GLY A 11 4.98 -12.24 5.37
CA GLY A 11 6.00 -12.47 6.40
C GLY A 11 6.20 -13.92 6.84
N ILE A 12 5.25 -14.82 6.56
CA ILE A 12 5.35 -16.24 6.90
C ILE A 12 6.00 -17.01 5.75
N LEU A 13 7.12 -17.66 6.03
CA LEU A 13 7.76 -18.63 5.15
C LEU A 13 6.96 -19.94 5.19
N THR A 14 6.36 -20.32 4.07
CA THR A 14 5.74 -21.65 3.93
C THR A 14 6.68 -22.59 3.16
N PRO A 15 7.13 -23.71 3.76
CA PRO A 15 7.94 -24.72 3.07
C PRO A 15 7.23 -25.27 1.83
N LYS A 16 8.00 -25.62 0.79
CA LYS A 16 7.46 -26.06 -0.51
C LYS A 16 6.65 -27.35 -0.42
N ASP A 17 7.06 -28.25 0.47
CA ASP A 17 6.42 -29.54 0.76
C ASP A 17 5.05 -29.40 1.46
N GLU A 18 4.77 -28.22 2.04
CA GLU A 18 3.47 -27.90 2.64
C GLU A 18 2.49 -27.22 1.64
N LEU A 19 2.93 -26.93 0.41
CA LEU A 19 2.12 -26.28 -0.62
C LEU A 19 1.43 -27.31 -1.52
N SER A 20 0.11 -27.18 -1.68
CA SER A 20 -0.62 -28.00 -2.65
C SER A 20 -0.24 -27.60 -4.10
N LEU A 21 -0.51 -28.49 -5.06
CA LEU A 21 -0.32 -28.16 -6.48
C LEU A 21 -1.09 -26.89 -6.86
N GLN A 22 -2.27 -26.68 -6.26
CA GLN A 22 -3.08 -25.49 -6.46
C GLN A 22 -2.44 -24.24 -5.85
N ASP A 23 -1.81 -24.33 -4.67
CA ASP A 23 -1.06 -23.23 -4.06
C ASP A 23 0.17 -22.85 -4.91
N LEU A 24 0.84 -23.83 -5.53
CA LEU A 24 1.96 -23.59 -6.45
C LEU A 24 1.52 -22.90 -7.75
N TYR A 25 0.35 -23.27 -8.29
CA TYR A 25 -0.24 -22.61 -9.46
C TYR A 25 -0.69 -21.18 -9.13
N GLN A 26 -1.32 -20.99 -7.98
CA GLN A 26 -1.76 -19.68 -7.51
C GLN A 26 -0.54 -18.80 -7.19
N ALA A 27 0.55 -19.35 -6.61
CA ALA A 27 1.80 -18.61 -6.39
C ALA A 27 2.42 -18.08 -7.70
N CYS A 28 2.25 -18.81 -8.80
CA CYS A 28 2.64 -18.38 -10.15
C CYS A 28 1.65 -17.36 -10.75
N LEU A 29 0.42 -17.32 -10.25
CA LEU A 29 -0.71 -16.47 -10.66
C LEU A 29 -1.15 -15.53 -9.53
N LEU A 30 -0.23 -14.76 -8.93
CA LEU A 30 -0.52 -13.71 -7.93
C LEU A 30 -1.35 -14.14 -6.68
N GLY A 31 -1.71 -15.40 -6.51
CA GLY A 31 -2.54 -15.94 -5.44
C GLY A 31 -1.71 -16.80 -4.48
N GLY A 32 -1.27 -16.26 -3.35
CA GLY A 32 -0.84 -17.14 -2.26
C GLY A 32 -2.05 -17.84 -1.61
N LYS A 33 -1.80 -18.88 -0.81
CA LYS A 33 -2.74 -19.26 0.24
C LYS A 33 -2.95 -18.06 1.16
N LYS A 34 -4.21 -17.72 1.43
CA LYS A 34 -4.54 -16.59 2.32
C LYS A 34 -4.02 -16.89 3.73
N ASN A 35 -3.18 -16.01 4.24
CA ASN A 35 -2.72 -16.05 5.62
C ASN A 35 -3.90 -15.69 6.56
N PRO A 36 -4.34 -16.58 7.48
CA PRO A 36 -5.49 -16.34 8.35
C PRO A 36 -5.26 -15.26 9.41
N TYR A 37 -4.01 -14.85 9.64
CA TYR A 37 -3.65 -13.83 10.62
C TYR A 37 -3.71 -12.40 10.05
N LEU A 38 -3.83 -12.26 8.73
CA LEU A 38 -3.80 -10.97 8.06
C LEU A 38 -5.18 -10.52 7.60
N LYS A 39 -5.47 -9.25 7.83
CA LYS A 39 -6.62 -8.57 7.22
C LYS A 39 -6.39 -8.42 5.72
N ALA A 40 -7.48 -8.25 4.96
CA ALA A 40 -7.42 -7.98 3.53
C ALA A 40 -8.26 -6.75 3.18
N SER A 41 -7.86 -6.04 2.12
CA SER A 41 -8.65 -4.97 1.52
C SER A 41 -9.93 -5.50 0.86
N GLU A 42 -10.83 -4.60 0.45
CA GLU A 42 -12.05 -4.95 -0.28
C GLU A 42 -11.78 -5.69 -1.61
N TRP A 43 -10.57 -5.53 -2.18
CA TRP A 43 -10.13 -6.25 -3.37
C TRP A 43 -9.40 -7.57 -3.05
N GLY A 44 -9.37 -8.00 -1.78
CA GLY A 44 -8.79 -9.27 -1.33
C GLY A 44 -7.28 -9.25 -1.13
N TRP A 45 -6.64 -8.08 -1.19
CA TRP A 45 -5.18 -7.95 -1.02
C TRP A 45 -4.85 -7.94 0.46
N GLN A 46 -3.99 -8.86 0.91
CA GLN A 46 -3.60 -8.95 2.31
C GLN A 46 -2.79 -7.72 2.72
N ILE A 47 -3.06 -7.22 3.92
CA ILE A 47 -2.40 -6.05 4.50
C ILE A 47 -1.38 -6.56 5.50
N ASP A 48 -0.10 -6.40 5.17
CA ASP A 48 1.02 -6.83 6.02
C ASP A 48 2.12 -5.76 6.03
N PRO A 49 2.07 -4.81 6.98
CA PRO A 49 3.13 -3.81 7.11
C PRO A 49 4.47 -4.45 7.52
N GLN A 50 4.47 -5.50 8.35
CA GLN A 50 5.71 -6.15 8.81
C GLN A 50 6.44 -6.87 7.67
N GLY A 51 5.69 -7.41 6.70
CA GLY A 51 6.23 -7.97 5.48
C GLY A 51 7.11 -6.98 4.70
N LEU A 52 6.81 -5.68 4.75
CA LEU A 52 7.65 -4.65 4.12
C LEU A 52 9.02 -4.56 4.79
N ARG A 53 9.08 -4.51 6.13
CA ARG A 53 10.36 -4.51 6.88
C ARG A 53 11.17 -5.77 6.59
N LEU A 54 10.52 -6.93 6.55
CA LEU A 54 11.17 -8.20 6.25
C LEU A 54 11.78 -8.20 4.84
N VAL A 55 11.04 -7.72 3.83
CA VAL A 55 11.52 -7.64 2.44
C VAL A 55 12.70 -6.67 2.34
N LEU A 56 12.63 -5.50 2.97
CA LEU A 56 13.71 -4.51 2.97
C LEU A 56 15.00 -5.10 3.56
N ASN A 57 14.92 -5.73 4.73
CA ASN A 57 16.06 -6.39 5.37
C ASN A 57 16.61 -7.52 4.47
N ARG A 58 15.76 -8.44 4.01
CA ARG A 58 16.19 -9.56 3.15
C ARG A 58 16.86 -9.10 1.87
N TYR A 59 16.35 -8.04 1.25
CA TYR A 59 16.89 -7.50 0.01
C TYR A 59 18.24 -6.84 0.26
N TYR A 60 18.33 -6.06 1.33
CA TYR A 60 19.59 -5.42 1.68
C TYR A 60 20.65 -6.44 2.08
N ASP A 61 20.34 -7.40 2.96
CA ASP A 61 21.25 -8.49 3.35
C ASP A 61 21.83 -9.22 2.15
N ARG A 62 21.01 -9.45 1.13
CA ARG A 62 21.41 -10.20 -0.07
C ARG A 62 22.28 -9.40 -1.02
N TRP A 63 21.95 -8.13 -1.27
CA TRP A 63 22.56 -7.37 -2.37
C TRP A 63 23.41 -6.19 -1.92
N GLN A 64 23.21 -5.71 -0.69
CA GLN A 64 23.91 -4.58 -0.10
C GLN A 64 23.87 -3.34 -1.01
N LYS A 65 22.70 -3.08 -1.61
CA LYS A 65 22.42 -1.89 -2.41
C LYS A 65 21.33 -1.05 -1.73
N PRO A 66 21.42 0.28 -1.79
CA PRO A 66 20.34 1.16 -1.35
C PRO A 66 19.01 0.79 -2.02
N LEU A 67 17.94 0.83 -1.25
CA LEU A 67 16.60 0.46 -1.69
C LEU A 67 15.72 1.69 -1.84
N PHE A 68 14.82 1.68 -2.82
CA PHE A 68 13.84 2.75 -3.02
C PHE A 68 12.45 2.13 -3.17
N ILE A 69 11.55 2.45 -2.25
CA ILE A 69 10.15 2.04 -2.31
C ILE A 69 9.43 2.97 -3.26
N VAL A 70 9.32 2.55 -4.52
CA VAL A 70 8.73 3.40 -5.58
C VAL A 70 7.20 3.30 -5.66
N GLU A 71 6.61 2.26 -5.05
CA GLU A 71 5.16 2.08 -5.00
C GLU A 71 4.74 1.43 -3.68
N ASN A 72 3.82 2.07 -2.97
CA ASN A 72 3.00 1.48 -1.91
C ASN A 72 1.68 2.25 -1.80
N GLY A 73 0.56 1.56 -1.55
CA GLY A 73 -0.73 2.24 -1.39
C GLY A 73 -1.91 1.29 -1.24
N LEU A 74 -3.03 1.85 -0.76
CA LEU A 74 -4.28 1.14 -0.57
C LEU A 74 -5.33 1.60 -1.58
N GLY A 75 -5.79 0.64 -2.39
CA GLY A 75 -6.98 0.81 -3.22
C GLY A 75 -8.23 0.61 -2.36
N ALA A 76 -9.04 1.66 -2.24
CA ALA A 76 -10.27 1.67 -1.45
C ALA A 76 -11.34 2.52 -2.14
N LYS A 77 -12.61 2.30 -1.79
CA LYS A 77 -13.68 3.20 -2.19
C LYS A 77 -13.66 4.46 -1.34
N ASP A 78 -13.77 5.61 -1.99
CA ASP A 78 -13.90 6.89 -1.30
C ASP A 78 -15.31 7.46 -1.49
N VAL A 79 -15.79 8.18 -0.49
CA VAL A 79 -17.03 8.96 -0.56
C VAL A 79 -16.71 10.44 -0.43
N LEU A 80 -17.10 11.22 -1.42
CA LEU A 80 -16.95 12.67 -1.41
C LEU A 80 -18.02 13.28 -0.49
N VAL A 81 -17.60 14.05 0.50
CA VAL A 81 -18.45 14.69 1.51
C VAL A 81 -18.13 16.19 1.59
N SER A 82 -19.05 16.97 2.15
CA SER A 82 -18.76 18.38 2.44
C SER A 82 -17.73 18.49 3.57
N ASP A 83 -16.79 19.43 3.45
CA ASP A 83 -15.79 19.73 4.48
C ASP A 83 -16.31 20.64 5.61
N GLY A 84 -17.58 21.06 5.55
CA GLY A 84 -18.19 22.00 6.51
C GLY A 84 -17.78 23.47 6.32
N ALA A 85 -16.89 23.79 5.37
CA ALA A 85 -16.38 25.12 5.06
C ALA A 85 -16.77 25.60 3.63
N GLY A 86 -17.72 24.90 2.99
CA GLY A 86 -18.17 25.20 1.63
C GLY A 86 -17.37 24.49 0.53
N GLY A 87 -16.45 23.59 0.89
CA GLY A 87 -15.72 22.72 -0.02
C GLY A 87 -16.13 21.25 0.11
N MET A 88 -15.32 20.39 -0.52
CA MET A 88 -15.50 18.94 -0.54
C MET A 88 -14.21 18.25 -0.12
N THR A 89 -14.34 17.10 0.56
CA THR A 89 -13.23 16.26 0.98
C THR A 89 -13.63 14.79 1.03
N VAL A 90 -12.67 13.93 1.39
CA VAL A 90 -12.89 12.51 1.67
C VAL A 90 -12.26 12.23 3.03
N GLU A 91 -13.06 11.64 3.93
CA GLU A 91 -12.60 11.14 5.23
C GLU A 91 -11.97 9.74 5.07
N ASP A 92 -10.72 9.70 4.61
CA ASP A 92 -10.01 8.45 4.26
C ASP A 92 -9.05 7.96 5.34
N ASP A 93 -9.53 7.86 6.59
CA ASP A 93 -8.75 7.38 7.74
C ASP A 93 -8.21 5.95 7.52
N TYR A 94 -8.90 5.10 6.76
CA TYR A 94 -8.41 3.77 6.39
C TYR A 94 -7.12 3.81 5.57
N ARG A 95 -6.96 4.83 4.71
CA ARG A 95 -5.77 5.02 3.88
C ARG A 95 -4.62 5.56 4.72
N ILE A 96 -4.92 6.50 5.61
CA ILE A 96 -3.96 7.02 6.60
C ILE A 96 -3.43 5.88 7.46
N ALA A 97 -4.31 5.05 8.03
CA ALA A 97 -3.92 3.91 8.87
C ALA A 97 -3.01 2.93 8.10
N TYR A 98 -3.41 2.53 6.89
CA TYR A 98 -2.60 1.63 6.06
C TYR A 98 -1.20 2.20 5.80
N LEU A 99 -1.10 3.46 5.34
CA LEU A 99 0.19 4.06 5.01
C LEU A 99 1.03 4.31 6.27
N SER A 100 0.40 4.74 7.37
CA SER A 100 1.08 4.93 8.66
C SER A 100 1.72 3.63 9.15
N ASP A 101 0.96 2.53 9.13
CA ASP A 101 1.46 1.23 9.57
C ASP A 101 2.67 0.77 8.73
N HIS A 102 2.66 1.00 7.41
CA HIS A 102 3.78 0.65 6.54
C HIS A 102 4.98 1.57 6.74
N LEU A 103 4.77 2.87 6.88
CA LEU A 103 5.86 3.83 7.09
C LEU A 103 6.58 3.61 8.43
N VAL A 104 5.86 3.24 9.50
CA VAL A 104 6.49 2.83 10.76
C VAL A 104 7.44 1.63 10.52
N GLN A 105 7.04 0.66 9.69
CA GLN A 105 7.91 -0.48 9.37
C GLN A 105 9.09 -0.11 8.46
N VAL A 106 8.98 0.97 7.65
CA VAL A 106 10.11 1.53 6.91
C VAL A 106 11.10 2.22 7.85
N GLU A 107 10.61 3.00 8.83
CA GLU A 107 11.45 3.60 9.87
C GLU A 107 12.21 2.52 10.65
N GLU A 108 11.52 1.46 11.05
CA GLU A 108 12.13 0.30 11.71
C GLU A 108 13.19 -0.40 10.84
N ALA A 109 12.96 -0.55 9.53
CA ALA A 109 13.97 -1.10 8.63
C ALA A 109 15.20 -0.18 8.48
N ILE A 110 15.02 1.14 8.52
CA ILE A 110 16.12 2.10 8.56
C ILE A 110 16.90 1.95 9.88
N ALA A 111 16.20 1.75 11.01
CA ALA A 111 16.82 1.47 12.30
C ALA A 111 17.58 0.13 12.32
N ASP A 112 17.13 -0.87 11.55
CA ASP A 112 17.86 -2.13 11.32
C ASP A 112 19.15 -1.95 10.49
N GLY A 113 19.36 -0.77 9.89
CA GLY A 113 20.55 -0.42 9.11
C GLY A 113 20.34 -0.50 7.60
N VAL A 114 19.10 -0.65 7.11
CA VAL A 114 18.81 -0.64 5.67
C VAL A 114 18.87 0.79 5.11
N PRO A 115 19.74 1.08 4.12
CA PRO A 115 19.78 2.38 3.45
C PRO A 115 18.60 2.54 2.49
N VAL A 116 17.50 3.10 3.00
CA VAL A 116 16.32 3.45 2.20
C VAL A 116 16.47 4.86 1.64
N MET A 117 16.47 4.98 0.31
CA MET A 117 16.63 6.24 -0.42
C MET A 117 15.38 7.12 -0.36
N GLY A 118 14.21 6.50 -0.24
CA GLY A 118 12.94 7.22 -0.24
C GLY A 118 11.73 6.30 -0.31
N TYR A 119 10.56 6.94 -0.31
CA TYR A 119 9.25 6.29 -0.33
C TYR A 119 8.28 7.12 -1.16
N THR A 120 7.71 6.53 -2.22
CA THR A 120 6.68 7.17 -3.05
C THR A 120 5.42 6.34 -3.06
N THR A 121 4.31 6.96 -2.63
CA THR A 121 3.01 6.31 -2.66
C THR A 121 2.52 6.12 -4.09
N TRP A 122 1.96 4.95 -4.37
CA TRP A 122 1.30 4.69 -5.64
C TRP A 122 0.04 5.55 -5.78
N GLY A 123 -0.13 6.16 -6.96
CA GLY A 123 -1.33 6.90 -7.33
C GLY A 123 -1.63 8.08 -6.41
N CYS A 124 -0.64 8.95 -6.16
CA CYS A 124 -0.78 10.14 -5.28
C CYS A 124 -1.97 11.07 -5.64
N ILE A 125 -2.43 11.02 -6.88
CA ILE A 125 -3.71 11.54 -7.37
C ILE A 125 -4.53 10.38 -7.92
N ASP A 126 -5.85 10.41 -7.74
CA ASP A 126 -6.73 9.36 -8.28
C ASP A 126 -6.55 9.21 -9.80
N LEU A 127 -6.42 7.95 -10.21
CA LEU A 127 -6.15 7.51 -11.57
C LEU A 127 -6.94 6.24 -11.89
N VAL A 128 -6.97 5.87 -13.16
CA VAL A 128 -7.60 4.61 -13.60
C VAL A 128 -6.77 3.43 -13.08
N SER A 129 -7.36 2.62 -12.22
CA SER A 129 -6.67 1.47 -11.62
C SER A 129 -6.24 0.43 -12.67
N ALA A 130 -5.04 -0.11 -12.51
CA ALA A 130 -4.48 -1.06 -13.49
C ALA A 130 -5.26 -2.40 -13.54
N SER A 131 -5.71 -2.90 -12.38
CA SER A 131 -6.29 -4.25 -12.29
C SER A 131 -7.72 -4.35 -12.82
N THR A 132 -8.50 -3.27 -12.70
CA THR A 132 -9.94 -3.31 -13.02
C THR A 132 -10.37 -2.19 -13.96
N ALA A 133 -9.45 -1.32 -14.39
CA ALA A 133 -9.72 -0.14 -15.22
C ALA A 133 -10.82 0.78 -14.63
N GLN A 134 -10.89 0.86 -13.30
CA GLN A 134 -11.90 1.62 -12.57
C GLN A 134 -11.31 2.87 -11.89
N MET A 135 -12.11 3.93 -11.82
CA MET A 135 -11.90 5.09 -10.96
C MET A 135 -12.37 4.85 -9.52
N SER A 136 -13.35 3.97 -9.30
CA SER A 136 -13.89 3.67 -7.97
C SER A 136 -12.90 3.01 -7.02
N LYS A 137 -11.84 2.38 -7.56
CA LYS A 137 -10.69 1.88 -6.80
C LYS A 137 -9.63 2.98 -6.67
N ARG A 138 -9.72 3.78 -5.61
CA ARG A 138 -8.96 5.02 -5.44
C ARG A 138 -7.76 4.84 -4.51
N TYR A 139 -6.68 5.56 -4.82
CA TYR A 139 -5.40 5.47 -4.11
C TYR A 139 -4.92 6.82 -3.58
N GLY A 140 -5.32 7.92 -4.21
CA GLY A 140 -4.61 9.18 -4.05
C GLY A 140 -4.91 9.93 -2.77
N PHE A 141 -4.08 10.93 -2.53
CA PHE A 141 -4.33 12.02 -1.58
C PHE A 141 -5.24 13.09 -2.19
N ILE A 142 -5.35 13.10 -3.52
CA ILE A 142 -6.16 14.02 -4.30
C ILE A 142 -7.28 13.23 -4.96
N TYR A 143 -8.52 13.52 -4.57
CA TYR A 143 -9.71 12.97 -5.20
C TYR A 143 -9.92 13.61 -6.56
N VAL A 144 -10.24 12.81 -7.58
CA VAL A 144 -10.65 13.28 -8.90
C VAL A 144 -12.12 12.94 -9.12
N ASP A 145 -12.93 13.95 -9.40
CA ASP A 145 -14.36 13.82 -9.70
C ASP A 145 -14.58 13.18 -11.08
N ARG A 146 -14.45 11.85 -11.09
CA ARG A 146 -14.65 10.98 -12.24
C ARG A 146 -15.17 9.64 -11.76
N ASN A 147 -16.21 9.15 -12.40
CA ASN A 147 -16.84 7.86 -12.14
C ASN A 147 -16.40 6.81 -13.18
N ASP A 148 -16.72 5.54 -12.90
CA ASP A 148 -16.37 4.40 -13.77
C ASP A 148 -17.08 4.47 -15.13
N ASP A 149 -18.27 5.07 -15.20
CA ASP A 149 -19.03 5.28 -16.44
C ASP A 149 -18.55 6.50 -17.26
N GLY A 150 -17.51 7.19 -16.78
CA GLY A 150 -16.97 8.38 -17.42
C GLY A 150 -17.74 9.68 -17.12
N THR A 151 -18.70 9.68 -16.20
CA THR A 151 -19.30 10.93 -15.69
C THR A 151 -18.40 11.61 -14.66
N GLY A 152 -18.63 12.91 -14.39
CA GLY A 152 -17.85 13.73 -13.45
C GLY A 152 -17.15 14.91 -14.11
N THR A 153 -16.82 15.92 -13.30
CA THR A 153 -16.28 17.22 -13.75
C THR A 153 -14.77 17.25 -13.93
N LEU A 154 -14.06 16.21 -13.46
CA LEU A 154 -12.61 16.20 -13.25
C LEU A 154 -12.12 17.24 -12.24
N ALA A 155 -12.98 17.83 -11.41
CA ALA A 155 -12.52 18.65 -10.29
C ALA A 155 -11.62 17.85 -9.34
N ARG A 156 -10.67 18.54 -8.69
CA ARG A 156 -9.71 17.95 -7.75
C ARG A 156 -10.00 18.43 -6.34
N TYR A 157 -10.08 17.50 -5.40
CA TYR A 157 -10.32 17.80 -3.99
C TYR A 157 -9.27 17.14 -3.11
N ARG A 158 -8.82 17.86 -2.08
CA ARG A 158 -7.88 17.33 -1.09
C ARG A 158 -8.63 16.39 -0.16
N LYS A 159 -8.16 15.15 -0.06
CA LYS A 159 -8.65 14.19 0.95
C LYS A 159 -8.01 14.52 2.30
N LYS A 160 -8.53 13.94 3.39
CA LYS A 160 -7.92 14.08 4.72
C LYS A 160 -6.45 13.63 4.72
N SER A 161 -6.16 12.52 4.04
CA SER A 161 -4.82 11.96 3.86
C SER A 161 -3.82 12.92 3.19
N PHE A 162 -4.28 13.92 2.42
CA PHE A 162 -3.43 14.95 1.85
C PHE A 162 -2.70 15.76 2.92
N HIS A 163 -3.45 16.23 3.92
CA HIS A 163 -2.89 17.04 4.99
C HIS A 163 -2.03 16.19 5.92
N TRP A 164 -2.45 14.96 6.21
CA TRP A 164 -1.64 14.01 6.95
C TRP A 164 -0.28 13.74 6.27
N TYR A 165 -0.26 13.42 4.97
CA TYR A 165 1.00 13.11 4.29
C TYR A 165 1.89 14.35 4.11
N LYS A 166 1.29 15.55 3.98
CA LYS A 166 2.03 16.82 4.05
C LYS A 166 2.79 16.94 5.38
N ASP A 167 2.16 16.60 6.49
CA ASP A 167 2.76 16.71 7.81
C ASP A 167 3.81 15.61 8.06
N VAL A 168 3.59 14.40 7.52
CA VAL A 168 4.63 13.34 7.47
C VAL A 168 5.89 13.83 6.76
N ILE A 169 5.75 14.43 5.58
CA ILE A 169 6.90 14.98 4.83
C ILE A 169 7.56 16.13 5.63
N ALA A 170 6.77 17.06 6.16
CA ALA A 170 7.28 18.23 6.86
C ALA A 170 8.05 17.87 8.15
N THR A 171 7.68 16.77 8.78
CA THR A 171 8.33 16.25 10.00
C THR A 171 9.34 15.15 9.71
N ASN A 172 9.61 14.85 8.42
CA ASN A 172 10.47 13.73 8.01
C ASN A 172 10.09 12.40 8.71
N GLY A 173 8.79 12.16 8.89
CA GLY A 173 8.25 10.96 9.54
C GLY A 173 8.07 11.04 11.05
N GLU A 174 8.57 12.07 11.75
CA GLU A 174 8.49 12.15 13.22
C GLU A 174 7.05 12.22 13.78
N CYS A 175 6.06 12.64 12.97
CA CYS A 175 4.67 12.69 13.41
C CYS A 175 3.96 11.32 13.42
N LEU A 176 4.60 10.26 12.94
CA LEU A 176 4.02 8.92 12.92
C LEU A 176 3.86 8.39 14.35
N LYS A 177 2.72 7.76 14.63
CA LYS A 177 2.45 7.15 15.94
C LYS A 177 2.95 5.71 15.95
N ARG A 178 3.70 5.36 16.99
CA ARG A 178 4.26 4.03 17.25
C ARG A 178 3.35 3.23 18.18
#